data_AF-A0A2V5MCE7-F1
#
_entry.id   AF-A0A2V5MCE7-F1
#
_cell.length_a   1.000
_cell.length_b   1.000
_cell.length_c   1.000
_cell.angle_alpha   90.00
_cell.angle_beta   90.00
_cell.angle_gamma   90.00
#
_symmetry.space_group_name_H-M   'P 1'
#
loop_
_entity.id
_entity.type
_entity.pdbx_description
1 polymer ?
#
loop_
_entity_poly.entity_id
_entity_poly.type
_entity_poly.pdbx_seq_one_letter_code
_entity_poly.pdbx_strand_id
1 'polypeptide(L)'
;ELLEKAVQRDPNFALAYCALAKTQTWLSNGFGTDQHLELAKKAAEAALRVRPDLGEAHLELARYYFYAAIYTNTGDFDRARDELTIARRTLPNDSETLLIAAKIDRHQNRWDSAVANLRKANELDHATLRPDTGSEELILRCGATPSMNNS
;
A
#
# COMPACT_ATOMS: atom_id res chain seq x y z
N GLU A 1 17.07 10.60 6.97
CA GLU A 1 18.09 11.60 6.59
C GLU A 1 17.99 12.18 5.17
N LEU A 2 18.25 11.42 4.09
CA LEU A 2 18.29 12.02 2.73
C LEU A 2 16.93 12.59 2.29
N LEU A 3 15.83 11.87 2.53
CA LEU A 3 14.48 12.32 2.18
C LEU A 3 14.01 13.49 3.05
N GLU A 4 14.40 13.52 4.33
CA GLU A 4 14.12 14.65 5.23
C GLU A 4 14.87 15.92 4.80
N LYS A 5 16.13 15.78 4.36
CA LYS A 5 16.90 16.88 3.78
C LYS A 5 16.29 17.35 2.45
N ALA A 6 15.77 16.43 1.63
CA ALA A 6 15.13 16.77 0.37
C ALA A 6 13.88 17.64 0.58
N VAL A 7 13.00 17.26 1.52
CA VAL A 7 11.79 18.05 1.82
C VAL A 7 12.09 19.36 2.56
N GLN A 8 13.18 19.43 3.33
CA GLN A 8 13.65 20.70 3.90
C GLN A 8 14.18 21.66 2.84
N ARG A 9 14.78 21.12 1.78
CA ARG A 9 15.38 21.91 0.69
C ARG A 9 14.35 22.33 -0.35
N ASP A 10 13.37 21.50 -0.63
CA ASP A 10 12.21 21.82 -1.45
C ASP A 10 10.92 21.32 -0.77
N PRO A 11 10.25 22.20 0.01
CA PRO A 11 8.99 21.87 0.67
C PRO A 11 7.83 21.56 -0.30
N ASN A 12 7.98 21.85 -1.59
CA ASN A 12 6.99 21.53 -2.62
C ASN A 12 7.30 20.22 -3.34
N PHE A 13 8.30 19.45 -2.89
CA PHE A 13 8.65 18.19 -3.53
C PHE A 13 7.75 17.04 -3.04
N ALA A 14 6.52 17.00 -3.54
CA ALA A 14 5.50 16.02 -3.12
C ALA A 14 5.96 14.55 -3.22
N LEU A 15 6.73 14.18 -4.24
CA LEU A 15 7.23 12.80 -4.40
C LEU A 15 8.27 12.42 -3.34
N ALA A 16 9.05 13.37 -2.80
CA ALA A 16 9.97 13.09 -1.71
C ALA A 16 9.21 12.76 -0.41
N TYR A 17 8.07 13.41 -0.18
CA TYR A 17 7.17 13.05 0.90
C TYR A 17 6.55 11.65 0.72
N CYS A 18 6.14 11.26 -0.50
CA CYS A 18 5.69 9.90 -0.79
C CYS A 18 6.78 8.86 -0.50
N ALA A 19 8.01 9.10 -0.96
CA ALA A 19 9.14 8.21 -0.69
C ALA A 19 9.45 8.11 0.82
N LEU A 20 9.32 9.23 1.56
CA LEU A 20 9.46 9.24 3.01
C LEU A 20 8.36 8.41 3.67
N ALA A 21 7.11 8.55 3.25
CA ALA A 21 5.99 7.76 3.76
C ALA A 21 6.20 6.25 3.55
N LYS A 22 6.63 5.85 2.33
CA LYS A 22 6.95 4.46 2.01
C LYS A 22 8.05 3.91 2.92
N THR A 23 9.12 4.68 3.11
CA THR A 23 10.26 4.29 3.97
C THR A 23 9.83 4.11 5.42
N GLN A 24 9.04 5.04 5.96
CA GLN A 24 8.54 4.95 7.33
C GLN A 24 7.64 3.72 7.51
N THR A 25 6.77 3.42 6.53
CA THR A 25 5.94 2.21 6.56
C THR A 25 6.77 0.92 6.50
N TRP A 26 7.89 0.92 5.80
CA TRP A 26 8.79 -0.24 5.78
C TRP A 26 9.48 -0.43 7.14
N LEU A 27 9.86 0.66 7.81
CA LEU A 27 10.45 0.61 9.14
C LEU A 27 9.45 0.14 10.20
N SER A 28 8.16 0.47 10.07
CA SER A 28 7.12 -0.01 11.00
C SER A 28 6.95 -1.53 10.97
N ASN A 29 7.18 -2.17 9.83
CA ASN A 29 7.10 -3.62 9.66
C ASN A 29 8.25 -4.39 10.36
N GLY A 30 9.29 -3.69 10.84
CA GLY A 30 10.49 -4.32 11.44
C GLY A 30 10.79 -3.95 12.89
N PHE A 31 10.43 -2.74 13.36
CA PHE A 31 11.08 -2.18 14.57
C PHE A 31 10.19 -1.38 15.55
N GLY A 32 8.89 -1.27 15.32
CA GLY A 32 7.99 -0.50 16.19
C GLY A 32 6.85 0.10 15.39
N THR A 33 5.68 -0.50 15.52
CA THR A 33 4.55 -0.30 14.61
C THR A 33 4.01 1.13 14.65
N ASP A 34 3.87 1.73 15.83
CA ASP A 34 2.99 2.90 15.96
C ASP A 34 3.66 4.21 15.56
N GLN A 35 4.90 4.45 15.99
CA GLN A 35 5.60 5.71 15.71
C GLN A 35 5.91 5.87 14.22
N HIS A 36 6.39 4.80 13.58
CA HIS A 36 6.75 4.82 12.17
C HIS A 36 5.51 4.92 11.27
N LEU A 37 4.39 4.28 11.64
CA LEU A 37 3.13 4.47 10.91
C LEU A 37 2.62 5.91 11.01
N GLU A 38 2.71 6.54 12.18
CA GLU A 38 2.29 7.93 12.32
C GLU A 38 3.17 8.90 11.51
N LEU A 39 4.49 8.63 11.44
CA LEU A 39 5.40 9.38 10.55
C LEU A 39 5.06 9.15 9.08
N ALA A 40 4.70 7.92 8.69
CA ALA A 40 4.29 7.62 7.33
C ALA A 40 3.04 8.40 6.93
N LYS A 41 2.02 8.40 7.79
CA LYS A 41 0.79 9.19 7.60
C LYS A 41 1.09 10.67 7.42
N LYS A 42 1.86 11.26 8.34
CA LYS A 42 2.22 12.68 8.29
C LYS A 42 2.93 13.06 7.00
N ALA A 43 3.82 12.19 6.51
CA ALA A 43 4.51 12.40 5.25
C ALA A 43 3.54 12.32 4.06
N ALA A 44 2.67 11.32 4.00
CA ALA A 44 1.67 11.20 2.93
C ALA A 44 0.68 12.38 2.92
N GLU A 45 0.22 12.83 4.09
CA GLU A 45 -0.62 14.03 4.21
C GLU A 45 0.12 15.31 3.77
N ALA A 46 1.42 15.42 4.07
CA ALA A 46 2.22 16.54 3.58
C ALA A 46 2.33 16.53 2.05
N ALA A 47 2.48 15.36 1.43
CA ALA A 47 2.43 15.23 -0.03
C ALA A 47 1.10 15.73 -0.60
N LEU A 48 -0.02 15.40 0.03
CA LEU A 48 -1.36 15.87 -0.39
C LEU A 48 -1.59 17.36 -0.17
N ARG A 49 -1.00 17.97 0.86
CA ARG A 49 -1.06 19.44 1.03
C ARG A 49 -0.38 20.16 -0.13
N VAL A 50 0.65 19.56 -0.71
CA VAL A 50 1.39 20.11 -1.86
C VAL A 50 0.67 19.78 -3.17
N ARG A 51 0.24 18.53 -3.36
CA ARG A 51 -0.50 18.06 -4.53
C ARG A 51 -1.68 17.16 -4.11
N PRO A 52 -2.90 17.72 -3.99
CA PRO A 52 -4.06 16.98 -3.50
C PRO A 52 -4.54 15.85 -4.40
N ASP A 53 -4.15 15.84 -5.67
CA ASP A 53 -4.54 14.86 -6.69
C ASP A 53 -3.44 13.81 -6.95
N LEU A 54 -2.38 13.80 -6.15
CA LEU A 54 -1.23 12.96 -6.37
C LEU A 54 -1.52 11.49 -6.01
N GLY A 55 -1.58 10.64 -7.02
CA GLY A 55 -1.82 9.20 -6.87
C GLY A 55 -0.88 8.50 -5.90
N GLU A 56 0.41 8.81 -5.96
CA GLU A 56 1.44 8.23 -5.11
C GLU A 56 1.21 8.59 -3.64
N ALA A 57 0.66 9.78 -3.35
CA ALA A 57 0.34 10.17 -1.98
C ALA A 57 -0.89 9.41 -1.46
N HIS A 58 -1.93 9.25 -2.29
CA HIS A 58 -3.08 8.41 -1.97
C HIS A 58 -2.68 6.93 -1.80
N LEU A 59 -1.75 6.42 -2.60
CA LEU A 59 -1.20 5.07 -2.44
C LEU A 59 -0.51 4.89 -1.07
N GLU A 60 0.30 5.86 -0.65
CA GLU A 60 0.97 5.77 0.65
C GLU A 60 0.00 5.94 1.83
N LEU A 61 -1.08 6.72 1.70
CA LEU A 61 -2.18 6.72 2.69
C LEU A 61 -2.92 5.40 2.75
N ALA A 62 -3.22 4.78 1.60
CA ALA A 62 -3.82 3.45 1.57
C ALA A 62 -2.93 2.43 2.29
N ARG A 63 -1.61 2.49 2.06
CA ARG A 63 -0.63 1.64 2.72
C ARG A 63 -0.65 1.86 4.23
N TYR A 64 -0.67 3.12 4.69
CA TYR A 64 -0.80 3.45 6.10
C TYR A 64 -2.08 2.85 6.71
N TYR A 65 -3.26 3.09 6.12
CA TYR A 65 -4.53 2.58 6.66
C TYR A 65 -4.58 1.05 6.69
N PHE A 66 -4.03 0.39 5.66
CA PHE A 66 -3.90 -1.06 5.66
C PHE A 66 -3.06 -1.55 6.84
N TYR A 67 -1.84 -1.03 7.02
CA TYR A 67 -0.97 -1.51 8.11
C TYR A 67 -1.47 -1.09 9.49
N ALA A 68 -2.07 0.09 9.62
CA ALA A 68 -2.77 0.47 10.84
C ALA A 68 -3.86 -0.57 11.17
N ALA A 69 -4.64 -1.05 10.19
CA ALA A 69 -5.67 -2.07 10.43
C ALA A 69 -5.10 -3.43 10.84
N ILE A 70 -3.86 -3.74 10.44
CA ILE A 70 -3.20 -4.98 10.84
C ILE A 70 -2.60 -4.89 12.24
N TYR A 71 -1.97 -3.77 12.58
CA TYR A 71 -1.17 -3.65 13.79
C TYR A 71 -1.89 -2.96 14.94
N THR A 72 -2.93 -2.17 14.64
CA THR A 72 -3.71 -1.44 15.63
C THR A 72 -5.16 -1.88 15.56
N ASN A 73 -5.85 -1.90 16.70
CA ASN A 73 -7.28 -2.21 16.77
C ASN A 73 -8.16 -1.03 16.27
N THR A 74 -7.57 -0.08 15.55
CA THR A 74 -8.18 1.17 15.10
C THR A 74 -8.16 1.37 13.60
N GLY A 75 -7.51 0.48 12.84
CA GLY A 75 -7.40 0.68 11.41
C GLY A 75 -8.66 0.28 10.63
N ASP A 76 -8.71 0.78 9.41
CA ASP A 76 -9.91 0.86 8.60
C ASP A 76 -9.59 0.44 7.17
N PHE A 77 -9.94 -0.81 6.84
CA PHE A 77 -9.73 -1.37 5.51
C PHE A 77 -10.56 -0.64 4.43
N ASP A 78 -11.67 -0.02 4.81
CA ASP A 78 -12.52 0.70 3.87
C ASP A 78 -11.87 2.03 3.49
N ARG A 79 -11.27 2.74 4.46
CA ARG A 79 -10.43 3.91 4.15
C ARG A 79 -9.23 3.55 3.27
N ALA A 80 -8.59 2.41 3.51
CA ALA A 80 -7.52 1.95 2.63
C ALA A 80 -8.02 1.74 1.18
N ARG A 81 -9.25 1.26 0.99
CA ARG A 81 -9.87 1.11 -0.34
C ARG A 81 -10.22 2.44 -1.00
N ASP A 82 -10.75 3.38 -0.24
CA ASP A 82 -11.11 4.70 -0.77
C ASP A 82 -9.86 5.36 -1.36
N GLU A 83 -8.76 5.34 -0.61
CA GLU A 83 -7.48 5.87 -1.04
C GLU A 83 -6.92 5.12 -2.26
N LEU A 84 -7.01 3.77 -2.28
CA LEU A 84 -6.63 2.98 -3.47
C LEU A 84 -7.46 3.33 -4.71
N THR A 85 -8.75 3.60 -4.53
CA THR A 85 -9.64 3.98 -5.62
C THR A 85 -9.21 5.29 -6.25
N ILE A 86 -8.77 6.25 -5.43
CA ILE A 86 -8.23 7.52 -5.92
C ILE A 86 -6.89 7.28 -6.60
N ALA A 87 -5.96 6.58 -5.95
CA ALA A 87 -4.62 6.31 -6.47
C ALA A 87 -4.66 5.65 -7.86
N ARG A 88 -5.53 4.65 -8.06
CA ARG A 88 -5.67 3.93 -9.33
C ARG A 88 -6.19 4.77 -10.50
N ARG A 89 -6.83 5.92 -10.24
CA ARG A 89 -7.24 6.84 -11.32
C ARG A 89 -6.04 7.45 -12.02
N THR A 90 -4.99 7.75 -11.27
CA THR A 90 -3.75 8.35 -11.77
C THR A 90 -2.62 7.32 -11.94
N LEU A 91 -2.75 6.14 -11.31
CA LEU A 91 -1.80 5.02 -11.34
C LEU A 91 -2.48 3.71 -11.79
N PRO A 92 -3.05 3.63 -13.00
CA PRO A 92 -3.87 2.49 -13.43
C PRO A 92 -3.08 1.17 -13.58
N ASN A 93 -1.76 1.24 -13.75
CA ASN A 93 -0.87 0.09 -13.94
C ASN A 93 0.17 -0.07 -12.83
N ASP A 94 -0.06 0.53 -11.66
CA ASP A 94 0.85 0.41 -10.53
C ASP A 94 0.61 -0.90 -9.76
N SER A 95 1.62 -1.76 -9.71
CA SER A 95 1.57 -3.07 -9.06
C SER A 95 1.37 -2.99 -7.55
N GLU A 96 1.85 -1.93 -6.89
CA GLU A 96 1.70 -1.73 -5.46
C GLU A 96 0.25 -1.46 -5.06
N THR A 97 -0.51 -0.71 -5.88
CA THR A 97 -1.97 -0.54 -5.67
C THR A 97 -2.72 -1.89 -5.75
N LEU A 98 -2.24 -2.82 -6.58
CA LEU A 98 -2.81 -4.17 -6.71
C LEU A 98 -2.42 -5.07 -5.55
N LEU A 99 -1.16 -4.99 -5.12
CA LEU A 99 -0.65 -5.75 -3.99
C LEU A 99 -1.37 -5.39 -2.68
N ILE A 100 -1.57 -4.10 -2.40
CA ILE A 100 -2.29 -3.67 -1.18
C ILE A 100 -3.76 -4.11 -1.26
N ALA A 101 -4.43 -3.94 -2.40
CA ALA A 101 -5.81 -4.39 -2.58
C ALA A 101 -5.95 -5.90 -2.32
N ALA A 102 -5.04 -6.71 -2.88
CA ALA A 102 -5.04 -8.15 -2.65
C ALA A 102 -4.84 -8.52 -1.17
N LYS A 103 -3.95 -7.80 -0.47
CA LYS A 103 -3.73 -8.03 0.97
C LYS A 103 -4.98 -7.70 1.78
N ILE A 104 -5.69 -6.61 1.47
CA ILE A 104 -6.97 -6.28 2.11
C ILE A 104 -8.01 -7.38 1.80
N ASP A 105 -8.10 -7.82 0.56
CA ASP A 105 -9.03 -8.87 0.14
C ASP A 105 -8.80 -10.19 0.87
N ARG A 106 -7.53 -10.59 1.03
CA ARG A 106 -7.14 -11.74 1.83
C ARG A 106 -7.58 -11.59 3.29
N HIS A 107 -7.36 -10.43 3.89
CA HIS A 107 -7.74 -10.17 5.29
C HIS A 107 -9.26 -10.21 5.53
N GLN A 108 -10.06 -9.96 4.50
CA GLN A 108 -11.54 -10.00 4.57
C GLN A 108 -12.13 -11.26 3.92
N ASN A 109 -11.33 -12.31 3.72
CA ASN A 109 -11.74 -13.59 3.12
C ASN A 109 -12.32 -13.50 1.70
N ARG A 110 -12.04 -12.42 0.94
CA ARG A 110 -12.35 -12.32 -0.50
C ARG A 110 -11.23 -12.93 -1.33
N TRP A 111 -11.08 -14.25 -1.22
CA TRP A 111 -9.95 -15.00 -1.80
C TRP A 111 -9.84 -14.88 -3.32
N ASP A 112 -10.96 -14.94 -4.04
CA ASP A 112 -10.97 -14.82 -5.51
C ASP A 112 -10.45 -13.46 -5.98
N SER A 113 -10.90 -12.37 -5.32
CA SER A 113 -10.43 -11.01 -5.60
C SER A 113 -8.95 -10.84 -5.24
N ALA A 114 -8.51 -11.45 -4.14
CA ALA A 114 -7.10 -11.42 -3.74
C ALA A 114 -6.20 -12.08 -4.78
N VAL A 115 -6.56 -13.27 -5.27
CA VAL A 115 -5.80 -14.00 -6.30
C VAL A 115 -5.79 -13.23 -7.62
N ALA A 116 -6.93 -12.69 -8.05
CA ALA A 116 -7.02 -11.90 -9.27
C ALA A 116 -6.10 -10.66 -9.22
N ASN A 117 -6.13 -9.92 -8.11
CA ASN A 117 -5.27 -8.76 -7.90
C ASN A 117 -3.77 -9.15 -7.86
N LEU A 118 -3.39 -10.23 -7.19
CA LEU A 118 -1.99 -10.70 -7.14
C LEU A 118 -1.47 -11.12 -8.50
N ARG A 119 -2.26 -11.87 -9.27
CA ARG A 119 -1.88 -12.26 -10.64
C ARG A 119 -1.63 -11.02 -11.51
N LYS A 120 -2.53 -10.04 -11.43
CA LYS A 120 -2.36 -8.79 -12.17
C LYS A 120 -1.14 -8.00 -11.72
N ALA A 121 -0.86 -7.95 -10.41
CA ALA A 121 0.34 -7.32 -9.88
C ALA A 121 1.61 -7.98 -10.45
N ASN A 122 1.66 -9.32 -10.44
CA ASN A 122 2.80 -10.08 -10.95
C ASN A 122 3.01 -9.90 -12.45
N GLU A 123 1.94 -9.84 -13.25
CA GLU A 123 2.05 -9.54 -14.68
C GLU A 123 2.73 -8.17 -14.93
N LEU A 124 2.41 -7.18 -14.11
CA LEU A 124 2.96 -5.82 -14.21
C LEU A 124 4.38 -5.72 -13.65
N ASP A 125 4.70 -6.43 -12.56
CA ASP A 125 6.03 -6.47 -11.96
C ASP A 125 7.03 -7.30 -12.80
N HIS A 126 6.58 -8.39 -13.43
CA HIS A 126 7.39 -9.12 -14.42
C HIS A 126 7.72 -8.27 -15.65
N ALA A 127 6.82 -7.38 -16.06
CA ALA A 127 7.11 -6.40 -17.11
C ALA A 127 8.09 -5.31 -16.66
N THR A 128 8.28 -5.13 -15.34
CA THR A 128 9.08 -4.04 -14.73
C THR A 128 10.39 -4.52 -14.07
N LEU A 129 10.66 -5.85 -14.05
CA LEU A 129 11.86 -6.51 -13.50
C LEU A 129 12.14 -6.23 -12.01
N ARG A 130 11.17 -6.50 -11.13
CA ARG A 130 11.43 -6.70 -9.70
C ARG A 130 10.63 -7.90 -9.19
N PRO A 131 11.24 -9.07 -8.92
CA PRO A 131 10.49 -10.22 -8.42
C PRO A 131 10.12 -9.99 -6.94
N ASP A 132 8.82 -9.84 -6.64
CA ASP A 132 8.28 -9.97 -5.29
C ASP A 132 7.99 -11.45 -5.00
N THR A 133 8.96 -12.13 -4.39
CA THR A 133 8.86 -13.53 -3.95
C THR A 133 7.69 -13.78 -2.98
N GLY A 134 7.12 -12.75 -2.33
CA GLY A 134 5.97 -12.91 -1.43
C GLY A 134 4.65 -13.12 -2.16
N SER A 135 4.53 -12.68 -3.41
CA SER A 135 3.29 -12.73 -4.19
C SER A 135 2.93 -14.16 -4.63
N GLU A 136 3.92 -14.97 -5.05
CA GLU A 136 3.71 -16.36 -5.49
C GLU A 136 3.30 -17.27 -4.33
N GLU A 137 3.93 -17.11 -3.17
CA GLU A 137 3.56 -17.83 -1.94
C GLU A 137 2.13 -17.43 -1.49
N LEU A 138 1.79 -16.15 -1.58
CA LEU A 138 0.44 -15.67 -1.32
C LEU A 138 -0.58 -16.23 -2.31
N ILE A 139 -0.28 -16.30 -3.60
CA ILE A 139 -1.16 -16.89 -4.62
C ILE A 139 -1.40 -18.37 -4.33
N LEU A 140 -0.36 -19.14 -4.02
CA LEU A 140 -0.47 -20.57 -3.68
C LEU A 140 -1.32 -20.77 -2.42
N ARG A 141 -1.11 -19.95 -1.39
CA ARG A 141 -1.84 -20.05 -0.13
C ARG A 141 -3.30 -19.62 -0.26
N CYS A 142 -3.60 -18.60 -1.06
CA CYS A 142 -4.97 -18.17 -1.36
C CYS A 142 -5.71 -19.16 -2.29
N GLY A 143 -5.01 -19.77 -3.24
CA GLY A 143 -5.59 -20.78 -4.14
C GLY A 143 -5.82 -22.14 -3.50
N ALA A 144 -5.11 -22.47 -2.41
CA ALA A 144 -5.22 -23.74 -1.70
C ALA A 144 -6.30 -23.75 -0.59
N THR A 145 -6.82 -22.60 -0.15
CA THR A 145 -7.97 -22.57 0.76
C THR A 145 -9.24 -22.88 -0.03
N PRO A 146 -9.94 -23.99 0.22
CA PRO A 146 -11.18 -24.28 -0.47
C PRO A 146 -12.14 -23.13 -0.21
N SER A 147 -12.81 -22.63 -1.24
CA SER A 147 -14.00 -21.80 -1.06
C SER A 147 -14.94 -22.58 -0.15
N MET A 148 -15.02 -22.22 1.12
CA MET A 148 -16.16 -22.60 1.96
C MET A 148 -17.34 -21.78 1.43
N ASN A 149 -17.83 -22.23 0.27
CA ASN A 149 -19.11 -21.86 -0.27
C ASN A 149 -20.13 -22.42 0.72
N ASN A 150 -20.72 -21.52 1.51
CA ASN A 150 -21.93 -21.81 2.28
C ASN A 150 -22.94 -22.49 1.35
N SER A 151 -23.26 -23.74 1.66
CA SER A 151 -24.53 -24.38 1.30
C SER A 151 -25.49 -24.25 2.46
#